data_AF-A0A941S3M0-F1
#
_entry.id   AF-A0A941S3M0-F1
#
_cell.length_a   1.000
_cell.length_b   1.000
_cell.length_c   1.000
_cell.angle_alpha   90.00
_cell.angle_beta   90.00
_cell.angle_gamma   90.00
#
_symmetry.space_group_name_H-M   'P 1'
#
loop_
_entity.id
_entity.type
_entity.pdbx_description
1 polymer ?
#
loop_
_entity_poly.entity_id
_entity_poly.type
_entity_poly.pdbx_seq_one_letter_code
_entity_poly.pdbx_strand_id
1 'polypeptide(L)'
;FAATSTHGNADEASGWVRRHGYTSIIVVTANYHMRRSLNEFSADMPGVRLVAYPVDPNGLNLDGWWRDPHTLHLLNTEYAKFLASFVITRITHSG
;
A
#
# COMPACT_ATOMS: atom_id res chain seq x y z
N PHE A 1 -12.83 3.95 8.34
CA PHE A 1 -11.48 4.28 7.84
C PHE A 1 -11.57 4.42 6.33
N ALA A 2 -11.52 5.64 5.81
CA ALA A 2 -11.60 5.90 4.38
C ALA A 2 -10.22 6.39 3.94
N ALA A 3 -9.42 5.48 3.37
CA ALA A 3 -8.09 5.79 2.86
C ALA A 3 -8.19 6.03 1.35
N THR A 4 -8.21 7.29 0.94
CA THR A 4 -8.37 7.69 -0.47
C THR A 4 -7.02 7.77 -1.22
N SER A 5 -5.88 7.66 -0.53
CA SER A 5 -4.53 7.63 -1.14
C SER A 5 -3.43 7.06 -0.24
N THR A 6 -2.36 6.55 -0.84
CA THR A 6 -1.19 5.98 -0.13
C THR A 6 -0.43 7.03 0.71
N HIS A 7 -0.40 8.29 0.27
CA HIS A 7 0.20 9.40 1.04
C HIS A 7 -0.63 9.73 2.29
N GLY A 8 -1.96 9.67 2.21
CA GLY A 8 -2.81 9.84 3.40
C GLY A 8 -2.54 8.78 4.46
N ASN A 9 -2.26 7.54 4.05
CA ASN A 9 -1.87 6.48 4.99
C ASN A 9 -0.52 6.75 5.65
N ALA A 10 0.44 7.30 4.91
CA ALA A 10 1.76 7.65 5.43
C ALA A 10 1.66 8.81 6.45
N ASP A 11 0.86 9.84 6.16
CA ASP A 11 0.64 10.96 7.09
C ASP A 11 -0.07 10.51 8.38
N GLU A 12 -1.17 9.75 8.28
CA GLU A 12 -1.87 9.22 9.45
C GLU A 12 -0.97 8.33 10.31
N ALA A 13 -0.22 7.43 9.67
CA ALA A 13 0.73 6.56 10.35
C ALA A 13 1.85 7.38 11.04
N SER A 14 2.36 8.44 10.38
CA SER A 14 3.38 9.31 10.95
C SER A 14 2.90 9.99 12.23
N GLY A 15 1.64 10.42 12.28
CA GLY A 15 1.02 10.97 13.48
C GLY A 15 0.94 9.94 14.61
N TRP A 16 0.55 8.69 14.30
CA TRP A 16 0.50 7.61 15.29
C TRP A 16 1.89 7.25 15.83
N VAL A 17 2.89 7.14 14.95
CA VAL A 17 4.29 6.86 15.30
C VAL A 17 4.85 7.93 16.24
N ARG A 18 4.68 9.21 15.90
CA ARG A 18 5.14 10.33 16.74
C ARG A 18 4.46 10.33 18.11
N ARG A 19 3.13 10.14 18.16
CA ARG A 19 2.38 10.14 19.43
C ARG A 19 2.83 9.05 20.41
N HIS A 20 3.30 7.92 19.91
CA HIS A 20 3.70 6.78 20.75
C HIS A 20 5.23 6.63 20.89
N GLY A 21 6.01 7.51 20.26
CA GLY A 21 7.47 7.46 20.33
C GLY A 21 8.11 6.24 19.66
N TYR A 22 7.44 5.66 18.65
CA TYR A 22 8.03 4.52 17.93
C TYR A 22 9.17 4.99 17.02
N THR A 23 10.24 4.20 16.98
CA THR A 23 11.41 4.45 16.13
C THR A 23 11.49 3.50 14.94
N SER A 24 10.56 2.54 14.85
CA SER A 24 10.46 1.63 13.72
C SER A 24 9.04 1.13 13.50
N ILE A 25 8.69 0.87 12.24
CA ILE A 25 7.41 0.26 11.86
C ILE A 25 7.63 -0.81 10.79
N ILE A 26 6.73 -1.80 10.74
CA ILE A 26 6.65 -2.77 9.65
C ILE A 26 5.61 -2.27 8.65
N VAL A 27 6.02 -2.12 7.39
CA VAL A 27 5.12 -1.74 6.30
C VAL A 27 4.68 -3.03 5.62
N VAL A 28 3.42 -3.40 5.83
CA VAL A 28 2.80 -4.57 5.20
C VAL A 28 1.93 -4.11 4.04
N THR A 29 2.30 -4.45 2.83
CA THR A 29 1.51 -4.14 1.62
C THR A 29 1.89 -5.10 0.49
N ALA A 30 1.14 -5.06 -0.61
CA ALA A 30 1.44 -5.88 -1.78
C ALA A 30 2.85 -5.55 -2.33
N ASN A 31 3.59 -6.56 -2.83
CA ASN A 31 5.00 -6.39 -3.22
C ASN A 31 5.21 -5.20 -4.20
N TYR A 32 4.23 -4.96 -5.07
CA TYR A 32 4.31 -3.95 -6.11
C TYR A 32 4.01 -2.54 -5.65
N HIS A 33 3.32 -2.42 -4.51
CA HIS A 33 3.15 -1.15 -3.83
C HIS A 33 4.33 -0.85 -2.92
N MET A 34 5.15 -1.85 -2.56
CA MET A 34 6.16 -1.70 -1.52
C MET A 34 7.12 -0.53 -1.76
N ARG A 35 7.72 -0.43 -2.95
CA ARG A 35 8.67 0.66 -3.25
C ARG A 35 8.02 2.04 -3.11
N ARG A 36 6.80 2.19 -3.64
CA ARG A 36 6.05 3.44 -3.56
C ARG A 36 5.70 3.78 -2.11
N SER A 37 5.18 2.81 -1.37
CA SER A 37 4.85 2.97 0.05
C SER A 37 6.08 3.34 0.88
N LEU A 38 7.22 2.67 0.70
CA LEU A 38 8.44 3.03 1.41
C LEU A 38 8.90 4.45 1.11
N ASN A 39 8.81 4.90 -0.15
CA ASN A 39 9.15 6.27 -0.51
C ASN A 39 8.25 7.29 0.19
N GLU A 40 6.93 7.10 0.12
CA GLU A 40 5.96 8.02 0.76
C GLU A 40 6.11 8.03 2.29
N PHE A 41 6.23 6.86 2.92
CA PHE A 41 6.47 6.76 4.36
C PHE A 41 7.82 7.39 4.73
N SER A 42 8.89 7.19 3.94
CA SER A 42 10.19 7.79 4.26
C SER A 42 10.17 9.31 4.20
N ALA A 43 9.32 9.89 3.35
CA ALA A 43 9.13 11.34 3.26
C ALA A 43 8.36 11.88 4.48
N ASP A 44 7.33 11.18 4.95
CA ASP A 44 6.44 11.65 6.02
C ASP A 44 6.96 11.35 7.44
N MET A 45 7.87 10.39 7.58
CA MET A 45 8.51 10.03 8.86
C MET A 45 10.03 9.83 8.74
N PRO A 46 10.78 10.91 8.42
CA PRO A 46 12.24 10.84 8.36
C PRO A 46 12.82 10.43 9.72
N GLY A 47 13.72 9.45 9.73
CA GLY A 47 14.36 8.92 10.94
C GLY A 47 13.65 7.73 11.59
N VAL A 48 12.46 7.35 11.11
CA VAL A 48 11.79 6.10 11.53
C VAL A 48 12.28 4.95 10.65
N ARG A 49 12.71 3.85 11.27
CA ARG A 49 13.15 2.66 10.53
C ARG A 49 11.95 1.94 9.93
N LEU A 50 11.85 1.94 8.61
CA LEU A 50 10.83 1.22 7.86
C LEU A 50 11.31 -0.20 7.55
N VAL A 51 10.58 -1.20 8.04
CA VAL A 51 10.83 -2.62 7.76
C VAL A 51 9.81 -3.08 6.72
N ALA A 52 10.28 -3.41 5.51
CA ALA A 52 9.42 -3.86 4.42
C ALA A 52 8.92 -5.29 4.69
N TYR A 53 7.62 -5.51 4.57
CA TYR A 53 7.00 -6.83 4.59
C TYR A 53 6.05 -6.99 3.40
N PRO A 54 6.60 -7.32 2.21
CA PRO A 54 5.80 -7.46 1.01
C PRO A 54 4.92 -8.72 1.09
N VAL A 55 3.67 -8.59 0.68
CA VAL A 55 2.74 -9.72 0.52
C VAL A 55 2.58 -10.00 -0.95
N ASP A 56 2.79 -11.25 -1.37
CA ASP A 56 2.54 -11.69 -2.74
C ASP A 56 1.05 -12.02 -2.92
N PRO A 57 0.32 -11.29 -3.76
CA PRO A 57 -1.02 -11.68 -4.12
C PRO A 57 -0.93 -12.89 -5.07
N ASN A 58 -1.22 -14.08 -4.56
CA ASN A 58 -1.54 -15.29 -5.33
C ASN A 58 -0.42 -16.02 -6.08
N GLY A 59 0.81 -16.06 -5.57
CA GLY A 59 1.83 -17.01 -6.05
C GLY A 59 2.29 -16.81 -7.51
N LEU A 60 2.00 -15.65 -8.09
CA LEU A 60 2.58 -15.24 -9.36
C LEU A 60 4.10 -15.09 -9.14
N ASN A 61 4.88 -15.94 -9.79
CA ASN A 61 6.32 -15.82 -9.81
C ASN A 61 6.67 -14.56 -10.63
N LEU A 62 7.06 -13.53 -9.90
CA LEU A 62 7.03 -12.12 -10.27
C LEU A 62 8.44 -11.53 -10.16
N ASP A 63 9.48 -12.27 -10.53
CA ASP A 63 10.82 -11.69 -10.49
C ASP A 63 10.94 -10.54 -11.51
N GLY A 64 10.99 -9.31 -10.99
CA GLY A 64 11.39 -8.13 -11.75
C GLY A 64 10.30 -7.36 -12.51
N TRP A 65 9.03 -7.79 -12.53
CA TRP A 65 7.96 -7.03 -13.21
C TRP A 65 7.74 -5.62 -12.65
N TRP A 66 8.05 -5.39 -11.36
CA TRP A 66 7.96 -4.07 -10.74
C TRP A 66 9.02 -3.09 -11.27
N ARG A 67 9.95 -3.57 -12.11
CA ARG A 67 10.87 -2.72 -12.87
C ARG A 67 10.27 -2.24 -14.19
N ASP A 68 9.17 -2.84 -14.66
CA ASP A 68 8.45 -2.44 -15.87
C ASP A 68 7.27 -1.50 -15.53
N PRO A 69 7.35 -0.21 -15.89
CA PRO A 69 6.27 0.77 -15.65
C PRO A 69 4.94 0.41 -16.32
N HIS A 70 4.96 -0.31 -17.44
CA HIS A 70 3.76 -0.67 -18.19
C HIS A 70 2.98 -1.79 -17.48
N THR A 71 3.68 -2.85 -17.06
CA THR A 71 3.09 -3.94 -16.28
C THR A 71 2.56 -3.46 -14.92
N LEU A 72 3.25 -2.49 -14.31
CA LEU A 72 2.79 -1.82 -13.09
C LEU A 72 1.46 -1.07 -13.27
N HIS A 73 1.30 -0.33 -14.37
CA HIS A 73 0.07 0.43 -14.61
C HIS A 73 -1.13 -0.49 -14.85
N LEU A 74 -0.93 -1.56 -15.61
CA LEU A 74 -1.96 -2.57 -15.88
C LEU A 74 -2.43 -3.24 -14.59
N LEU A 75 -1.51 -3.74 -13.76
CA LEU A 75 -1.84 -4.46 -12.54
C LEU A 75 -2.48 -3.55 -11.48
N ASN A 76 -2.03 -2.30 -11.34
CA ASN A 76 -2.70 -1.32 -10.49
C ASN A 76 -4.15 -1.05 -10.92
N THR A 77 -4.40 -1.01 -12.22
CA THR A 77 -5.73 -0.75 -12.77
C THR A 77 -6.67 -1.93 -12.53
N GLU A 78 -6.21 -3.15 -12.78
CA GLU A 78 -6.99 -4.36 -12.50
C GLU A 78 -7.23 -4.56 -11.01
N TYR A 79 -6.26 -4.24 -10.16
CA TYR A 79 -6.44 -4.28 -8.71
C TYR A 79 -7.46 -3.23 -8.22
N ALA A 80 -7.43 -2.00 -8.76
CA ALA A 80 -8.42 -0.98 -8.45
C ALA A 80 -9.83 -1.42 -8.88
N LYS A 81 -9.98 -2.05 -10.05
CA LYS A 81 -11.25 -2.64 -10.51
C LYS A 81 -11.73 -3.75 -9.57
N PHE A 82 -10.82 -4.61 -9.11
CA PHE A 82 -11.14 -5.67 -8.15
C PHE A 82 -11.62 -5.10 -6.81
N LEU A 83 -10.90 -4.14 -6.23
CA LEU A 83 -11.32 -3.46 -5.01
C LEU A 83 -12.64 -2.71 -5.18
N ALA A 84 -12.82 -2.02 -6.30
CA ALA A 84 -14.09 -1.37 -6.64
C ALA A 84 -15.22 -2.40 -6.73
N SER A 85 -14.97 -3.57 -7.30
CA SER A 85 -15.94 -4.67 -7.30
C SER A 85 -16.29 -5.10 -5.87
N PHE A 86 -15.34 -5.21 -4.94
CA PHE A 86 -15.67 -5.55 -3.54
C PHE A 86 -16.55 -4.49 -2.86
N VAL A 87 -16.31 -3.20 -3.12
CA VAL A 87 -17.10 -2.11 -2.56
C VAL A 87 -18.49 -2.06 -3.21
N ILE A 88 -18.57 -2.16 -4.54
CA ILE A 88 -19.82 -2.14 -5.30
C ILE A 88 -20.68 -3.35 -4.94
N THR A 89 -20.12 -4.56 -4.91
CA THR A 89 -20.85 -5.79 -4.53
C THR A 89 -21.44 -5.69 -3.12
N ARG A 90 -20.74 -5.06 -2.16
CA ARG A 90 -21.30 -4.78 -0.83
C ARG A 90 -22.43 -3.75 -0.84
N ILE A 91 -22.35 -2.72 -1.68
CA ILE A 91 -23.41 -1.70 -1.80
C ILE A 91 -24.66 -2.30 -2.46
N THR A 92 -24.51 -3.21 -3.42
CA THR A 92 -25.64 -3.84 -4.13
C THR A 92 -26.33 -4.96 -3.32
N HIS A 93 -25.70 -5.55 -2.31
CA HIS A 93 -26.29 -6.58 -1.43
C HIS A 93 -26.79 -6.05 -0.07
N SER A 94 -26.82 -4.73 0.12
CA SER A 94 -27.35 -4.07 1.34
C SER A 94 -28.75 -3.46 1.14
N GLY A 95 -29.45 -3.81 0.05
CA GLY A 95 -30.79 -3.36 -0.29
C GLY A 95 -31.84 -4.43 -0.09
#